data_AF-A0A1G9DKI9-F1
#
_entry.id   AF-A0A1G9DKI9-F1
#
_cell.length_a   1.000
_cell.length_b   1.000
_cell.length_c   1.000
_cell.angle_alpha   90.00
_cell.angle_beta   90.00
_cell.angle_gamma   90.00
#
_symmetry.space_group_name_H-M   'P 1'
#
loop_
_entity.id
_entity.type
_entity.pdbx_description
1 polymer ?
#
loop_
_entity_poly.entity_id
_entity_poly.type
_entity_poly.pdbx_seq_one_letter_code
_entity_poly.pdbx_strand_id
1 'polypeptide(L)'
;MKQAILSSILVAFLALPVAAQEHETARFVALEGVKNTRDLGGLTTEHGRMVRTGQLIRSGEIDHISPDGMAALEDMSVSTIIDLRTTKEATRQPAEWPHGSGPERVNLKLLEAESDKIDEMRNRIASGTAEAAWMDQSFLETF
;
A
#
# COMPACT_ATOMS: atom_id res chain seq x y z
N MET A 1 0.38 -5.74 70.68
CA MET A 1 0.38 -4.36 70.15
C MET A 1 0.98 -4.40 68.74
N LYS A 2 0.21 -3.93 67.73
CA LYS A 2 0.58 -3.23 66.47
C LYS A 2 1.94 -3.64 65.84
N GLN A 3 2.10 -4.08 64.57
CA GLN A 3 1.67 -3.55 63.26
C GLN A 3 1.85 -4.70 62.21
N ALA A 4 0.94 -5.02 61.27
CA ALA A 4 0.66 -4.38 59.97
C ALA A 4 1.95 -4.13 59.12
N ILE A 5 2.09 -4.38 57.82
CA ILE A 5 1.26 -4.82 56.68
C ILE A 5 2.23 -4.92 55.47
N LEU A 6 1.93 -5.76 54.47
CA LEU A 6 2.37 -5.73 53.05
C LEU A 6 3.88 -5.69 52.71
N SER A 7 4.32 -6.60 51.83
CA SER A 7 4.25 -6.33 50.38
C SER A 7 4.73 -7.54 49.58
N SER A 8 3.82 -8.11 48.79
CA SER A 8 4.11 -9.16 47.82
C SER A 8 4.88 -8.56 46.64
N ILE A 9 6.09 -9.05 46.37
CA ILE A 9 6.78 -8.81 45.10
C ILE A 9 6.71 -10.11 44.31
N LEU A 10 5.68 -10.24 43.48
CA LEU A 10 5.68 -11.19 42.36
C LEU A 10 6.05 -10.40 41.11
N VAL A 11 7.33 -10.42 40.72
CA VAL A 11 7.76 -9.99 39.39
C VAL A 11 7.97 -11.25 38.57
N ALA A 12 6.88 -11.81 38.06
CA ALA A 12 6.94 -12.79 36.99
C ALA A 12 6.96 -12.03 35.65
N PHE A 13 8.15 -11.64 35.20
CA PHE A 13 8.36 -11.30 33.79
C PHE A 13 8.35 -12.63 33.01
N LEU A 14 7.16 -13.17 32.76
CA LEU A 14 7.00 -14.15 31.69
C LEU A 14 7.07 -13.36 30.39
N ALA A 15 8.30 -13.27 29.86
CA ALA A 15 8.54 -12.87 28.49
C ALA A 15 7.77 -13.84 27.58
N LEU A 16 6.58 -13.44 27.16
CA LEU A 16 5.95 -14.03 26.00
C LEU A 16 6.92 -13.84 24.83
N PRO A 17 7.16 -14.87 24.00
CA PRO A 17 8.00 -14.66 22.84
C PRO A 17 7.28 -13.64 21.96
N VAL A 18 7.92 -12.51 21.70
CA VAL A 18 7.53 -11.63 20.60
C VAL A 18 7.85 -12.39 19.31
N ALA A 19 6.98 -13.32 18.93
CA ALA A 19 7.03 -14.01 17.66
C ALA A 19 6.42 -13.12 16.55
N ALA A 20 6.91 -11.88 16.44
CA ALA A 20 6.35 -10.89 15.52
C ALA A 20 7.38 -10.38 14.48
N GLN A 21 8.51 -11.06 14.27
CA GLN A 21 9.61 -10.49 13.47
C GLN A 21 10.20 -11.36 12.33
N GLU A 22 9.55 -12.45 11.91
CA GLU A 22 9.99 -13.18 10.70
C GLU A 22 9.07 -13.01 9.48
N HIS A 23 7.85 -12.49 9.65
CA HIS A 23 6.84 -12.44 8.58
C HIS A 23 6.94 -11.22 7.65
N GLU A 24 7.72 -10.20 8.00
CA GLU A 24 7.75 -8.97 7.18
C GLU A 24 8.71 -9.07 5.99
N THR A 25 9.89 -9.65 6.19
CA THR A 25 10.90 -9.86 5.14
C THR A 25 10.54 -11.02 4.22
N ALA A 26 9.87 -12.06 4.74
CA ALA A 26 9.45 -13.24 3.98
C ALA A 26 8.44 -12.94 2.85
N ARG A 27 7.82 -11.76 2.86
CA ARG A 27 6.80 -11.35 1.88
C ARG A 27 7.30 -10.35 0.84
N PHE A 28 8.58 -9.99 0.89
CA PHE A 28 9.16 -9.11 -0.11
C PHE A 28 9.20 -9.81 -1.47
N VAL A 29 8.73 -9.12 -2.50
CA VAL A 29 8.82 -9.59 -3.89
C VAL A 29 9.76 -8.63 -4.62
N ALA A 30 10.89 -9.16 -5.09
CA ALA A 30 11.82 -8.40 -5.90
C ALA A 30 11.17 -8.16 -7.28
N LEU A 31 10.80 -6.91 -7.54
CA LEU A 31 10.22 -6.51 -8.82
C LEU A 31 10.94 -5.25 -9.30
N GLU A 32 11.90 -5.43 -10.20
CA GLU A 32 12.79 -4.34 -10.60
C GLU A 32 12.02 -3.20 -11.28
N GLY A 33 12.27 -1.97 -10.82
CA GLY A 33 11.56 -0.77 -11.26
C GLY A 33 10.29 -0.48 -10.45
N VAL A 34 9.82 -1.42 -9.62
CA VAL A 34 8.61 -1.28 -8.82
C VAL A 34 8.93 -1.28 -7.33
N LYS A 35 8.39 -0.30 -6.61
CA LYS A 35 8.60 -0.15 -5.18
C LYS A 35 7.46 -0.77 -4.38
N ASN A 36 7.77 -1.10 -3.12
CA ASN A 36 6.79 -1.54 -2.12
C ASN A 36 6.00 -2.80 -2.54
N THR A 37 6.63 -3.68 -3.34
CA THR A 37 6.03 -4.93 -3.81
C THR A 37 6.10 -5.99 -2.72
N ARG A 38 4.94 -6.55 -2.35
CA ARG A 38 4.84 -7.63 -1.36
C ARG A 38 3.75 -8.63 -1.70
N ASP A 39 4.02 -9.90 -1.45
CA ASP A 39 2.99 -10.93 -1.38
C ASP A 39 2.17 -10.76 -0.09
N LEU A 40 0.85 -10.83 -0.20
CA LEU A 40 -0.07 -10.79 0.93
C LEU A 40 -0.45 -12.19 1.44
N GLY A 41 0.12 -13.24 0.83
CA GLY A 41 0.08 -14.61 1.31
C GLY A 41 0.44 -14.74 2.80
N GLY A 42 -0.28 -15.62 3.49
CA GLY A 42 -0.09 -15.88 4.91
C GLY A 42 -0.73 -14.85 5.85
N LEU A 43 -1.33 -13.77 5.32
CA LEU A 43 -2.12 -12.85 6.14
C LEU A 43 -3.47 -13.47 6.51
N THR A 44 -3.81 -13.37 7.79
CA THR A 44 -5.10 -13.80 8.32
C THR A 44 -6.09 -12.65 8.22
N THR A 45 -7.26 -12.93 7.65
CA THR A 45 -8.41 -12.03 7.55
C THR A 45 -9.15 -11.95 8.88
N GLU A 46 -10.00 -10.94 9.05
CA GLU A 46 -10.82 -10.76 10.28
C GLU A 46 -11.72 -11.97 10.58
N HIS A 47 -12.07 -12.75 9.55
CA HIS A 47 -12.87 -13.97 9.69
C HIS A 47 -12.01 -15.23 9.91
N GLY A 48 -10.72 -15.09 10.22
CA GLY A 48 -9.81 -16.20 10.50
C GLY A 48 -9.34 -17.00 9.28
N ARG A 49 -9.73 -16.61 8.05
CA ARG A 49 -9.24 -17.23 6.81
C ARG A 49 -7.89 -16.66 6.42
N MET A 50 -7.05 -17.44 5.76
CA MET A 50 -5.72 -17.02 5.32
C MET A 50 -5.68 -16.73 3.82
N VAL A 51 -4.98 -15.66 3.44
CA VAL A 51 -4.65 -15.37 2.03
C VAL A 51 -3.66 -16.43 1.55
N ARG A 52 -3.95 -17.05 0.41
CA ARG A 52 -3.04 -18.02 -0.21
C ARG A 52 -1.81 -17.30 -0.78
N THR A 53 -0.63 -17.86 -0.56
CA THR A 53 0.64 -17.38 -1.13
C THR A 53 0.56 -17.32 -2.66
N GLY A 54 1.12 -16.25 -3.25
CA GLY A 54 1.14 -16.02 -4.70
C GLY A 54 -0.21 -15.67 -5.32
N GLN A 55 -1.27 -15.45 -4.54
CA GLN A 55 -2.61 -15.13 -5.09
C GLN A 55 -2.95 -13.64 -5.02
N LEU A 56 -2.31 -12.88 -4.14
CA LEU A 56 -2.56 -11.44 -4.01
C LEU A 56 -1.26 -10.72 -3.69
N ILE A 57 -0.79 -9.94 -4.66
CA ILE A 57 0.42 -9.13 -4.55
C ILE A 57 -0.01 -7.67 -4.54
N ARG A 58 0.56 -6.87 -3.64
CA ARG A 58 0.44 -5.41 -3.67
C ARG A 58 1.75 -4.79 -4.11
N SER A 59 1.68 -3.64 -4.76
CA SER A 59 2.84 -2.83 -5.14
C SER A 59 2.51 -1.34 -5.09
N GLY A 60 3.51 -0.49 -5.29
CA GLY A 60 3.29 0.89 -5.71
C GLY A 60 2.86 0.97 -7.17
N GLU A 61 3.04 2.12 -7.79
CA GLU A 61 2.89 2.26 -9.24
C GLU A 61 3.93 1.41 -10.00
N ILE A 62 3.51 0.89 -11.16
CA ILE A 62 4.30 -0.03 -12.00
C ILE A 62 4.76 0.61 -13.31
N ASP A 63 4.61 1.92 -13.45
CA ASP A 63 4.95 2.68 -14.65
C ASP A 63 6.44 2.66 -15.00
N HIS A 64 7.30 2.39 -14.02
CA HIS A 64 8.73 2.22 -14.19
C HIS A 64 9.19 0.75 -14.18
N ILE A 65 8.28 -0.21 -14.32
CA ILE A 65 8.64 -1.62 -14.35
C ILE A 65 9.62 -1.93 -15.49
N SER A 66 10.71 -2.61 -15.15
CA SER A 66 11.74 -3.02 -16.11
C SER A 66 11.28 -4.27 -16.90
N PRO A 67 11.95 -4.61 -18.03
CA PRO A 67 11.72 -5.89 -18.71
C PRO A 67 11.89 -7.10 -17.80
N ASP A 68 12.90 -7.10 -16.93
CA ASP A 68 13.14 -8.17 -15.96
C ASP A 68 12.01 -8.23 -14.91
N GLY A 69 11.48 -7.08 -14.50
CA GLY A 69 10.29 -7.00 -13.67
C GLY A 69 9.04 -7.56 -14.36
N MET A 70 8.84 -7.24 -15.65
CA MET A 70 7.73 -7.81 -16.43
C MET A 70 7.83 -9.33 -16.53
N ALA A 71 9.03 -9.86 -16.82
CA ALA A 71 9.29 -11.30 -16.84
C ALA A 71 9.03 -11.96 -15.46
N ALA A 72 9.40 -11.29 -14.36
CA ALA A 72 9.08 -11.78 -13.02
C ALA A 72 7.56 -11.88 -12.76
N LEU A 73 6.76 -10.93 -13.26
CA LEU A 73 5.28 -11.03 -13.18
C LEU A 73 4.74 -12.20 -13.99
N GLU A 74 5.33 -12.48 -15.16
CA GLU A 74 5.00 -13.65 -15.99
C GLU A 74 5.35 -14.96 -15.30
N ASP A 75 6.55 -15.07 -14.71
CA ASP A 75 7.00 -16.26 -13.95
C ASP A 75 6.10 -16.52 -12.73
N MET A 76 5.64 -15.45 -12.07
CA MET A 76 4.65 -15.53 -10.99
C MET A 76 3.22 -15.84 -11.48
N SER A 77 3.02 -15.95 -12.81
CA SER A 77 1.72 -16.20 -13.44
C SER A 77 0.65 -15.15 -13.09
N VAL A 78 1.05 -13.89 -12.95
CA VAL A 78 0.11 -12.80 -12.71
C VAL A 78 -0.75 -12.61 -13.94
N SER A 79 -2.04 -12.91 -13.83
CA SER A 79 -2.98 -12.79 -14.94
C SER A 79 -3.67 -11.43 -15.02
N THR A 80 -3.71 -10.68 -13.91
CA THR A 80 -4.51 -9.46 -13.80
C THR A 80 -3.80 -8.41 -12.95
N ILE A 81 -3.80 -7.17 -13.43
CA ILE A 81 -3.35 -5.97 -12.72
C ILE A 81 -4.57 -5.11 -12.42
N ILE A 82 -4.83 -4.88 -11.14
CA ILE A 82 -5.83 -3.93 -10.67
C ILE A 82 -5.15 -2.58 -10.45
N ASP A 83 -5.35 -1.65 -11.37
CA ASP A 83 -4.78 -0.30 -11.29
C ASP A 83 -5.76 0.63 -10.59
N LEU A 84 -5.42 1.06 -9.38
CA LEU A 84 -6.26 1.94 -8.55
C LEU A 84 -6.03 3.43 -8.82
N ARG A 85 -5.05 3.77 -9.67
CA ARG A 85 -4.72 5.16 -9.99
C ARG A 85 -5.89 5.83 -10.70
N THR A 86 -5.94 7.16 -10.58
CA THR A 86 -6.85 7.98 -11.38
C THR A 86 -6.57 7.81 -12.86
N THR A 87 -7.55 8.16 -13.70
CA THR A 87 -7.41 8.16 -15.16
C THR A 87 -6.21 9.01 -15.57
N LYS A 88 -6.02 10.17 -14.93
CA LYS A 88 -4.94 11.11 -15.24
C LYS A 88 -3.56 10.52 -14.94
N GLU A 89 -3.39 9.91 -13.76
CA GLU A 89 -2.14 9.24 -13.39
C GLU A 89 -1.83 8.07 -14.33
N ALA A 90 -2.83 7.21 -14.58
CA ALA A 90 -2.67 6.00 -15.39
C ALA A 90 -2.37 6.28 -16.87
N THR A 91 -2.88 7.39 -17.42
CA THR A 91 -2.64 7.83 -18.80
C THR A 91 -1.33 8.57 -18.98
N ARG A 92 -0.90 9.34 -17.97
CA ARG A 92 0.36 10.08 -18.02
C ARG A 92 1.57 9.15 -18.02
N GLN A 93 1.50 8.07 -17.24
CA GLN A 93 2.60 7.10 -17.08
C GLN A 93 2.03 5.67 -17.14
N PRO A 94 1.74 5.15 -18.35
CA PRO A 94 1.27 3.79 -18.53
C PRO A 94 2.42 2.79 -18.33
N ALA A 95 2.12 1.63 -17.75
CA ALA A 95 3.00 0.47 -17.85
C ALA A 95 2.62 -0.30 -19.13
N GLU A 96 3.53 -0.34 -20.10
CA GLU A 96 3.31 -0.95 -21.40
C GLU A 96 4.19 -2.19 -21.56
N TRP A 97 3.56 -3.34 -21.79
CA TRP A 97 4.29 -4.53 -22.15
C TRP A 97 4.64 -4.54 -23.63
N PRO A 98 5.81 -5.09 -24.01
CA PRO A 98 6.16 -5.30 -25.41
C PRO A 98 5.04 -6.02 -26.17
N HIS A 99 4.73 -5.56 -27.39
CA HIS A 99 3.71 -6.18 -28.25
C HIS A 99 2.29 -6.28 -27.66
N GLY A 100 2.00 -5.59 -26.54
CA GLY A 100 0.73 -5.71 -25.83
C GLY A 100 0.52 -7.07 -25.15
N SER A 101 1.57 -7.90 -25.03
CA SER A 101 1.50 -9.17 -24.30
C SER A 101 1.70 -8.92 -22.81
N GLY A 102 0.67 -9.03 -21.99
CA GLY A 102 0.81 -8.84 -20.55
C GLY A 102 -0.45 -9.22 -19.78
N PRO A 103 -0.44 -9.07 -18.45
CA PRO A 103 -1.61 -9.30 -17.62
C PRO A 103 -2.78 -8.41 -18.04
N GLU A 104 -4.02 -8.91 -17.90
CA GLU A 104 -5.21 -8.08 -18.11
C GLU A 104 -5.18 -6.91 -17.13
N ARG A 105 -5.34 -5.68 -17.63
CA ARG A 105 -5.34 -4.49 -16.79
C ARG A 105 -6.75 -3.96 -16.59
N VAL A 106 -7.19 -3.95 -15.34
CA VAL A 106 -8.47 -3.39 -14.91
C VAL A 106 -8.19 -2.12 -14.12
N ASN A 107 -8.57 -0.96 -14.65
CA ASN A 107 -8.42 0.31 -13.94
C ASN A 107 -9.68 0.63 -13.11
N LEU A 108 -9.58 0.40 -11.80
CA LEU A 108 -10.61 0.77 -10.82
C LEU A 108 -10.23 2.11 -10.21
N LYS A 109 -10.63 3.17 -10.92
CA LYS A 109 -10.31 4.56 -10.63
C LYS A 109 -10.76 4.93 -9.22
N LEU A 110 -9.81 5.11 -8.32
CA LEU A 110 -10.07 5.57 -6.97
C LEU A 110 -9.67 7.04 -6.83
N LEU A 111 -10.42 7.78 -6.03
CA LEU A 111 -10.07 9.16 -5.64
C LEU A 111 -9.95 10.17 -6.80
N GLU A 112 -10.74 10.02 -7.88
CA GLU A 112 -10.70 10.95 -9.03
C GLU A 112 -10.98 12.40 -8.61
N ALA A 113 -12.05 12.63 -7.86
CA ALA A 113 -12.46 13.98 -7.44
C ALA A 113 -11.46 14.60 -6.44
N GLU A 114 -10.96 13.77 -5.52
CA GLU A 114 -9.99 14.16 -4.52
C GLU A 114 -8.64 14.51 -5.17
N SER A 115 -8.21 13.77 -6.19
CA SER A 115 -6.99 14.05 -6.94
C SER A 115 -7.06 15.39 -7.67
N ASP A 116 -8.18 15.71 -8.32
CA ASP A 116 -8.40 17.01 -8.97
C ASP A 116 -8.31 18.16 -7.97
N LYS A 117 -8.91 18.01 -6.78
CA LYS A 117 -8.82 19.01 -5.70
C LYS A 117 -7.39 19.16 -5.17
N ILE A 118 -6.65 18.06 -5.02
CA ILE A 118 -5.24 18.11 -4.62
C ILE A 118 -4.41 18.87 -5.67
N ASP A 119 -4.67 18.67 -6.95
CA ASP A 119 -3.98 19.40 -8.02
C ASP A 119 -4.33 20.89 -8.04
N GLU A 120 -5.60 21.24 -7.81
CA GLU A 120 -6.00 22.63 -7.59
C GLU A 120 -5.24 23.25 -6.41
N MET A 121 -5.18 22.54 -5.28
CA MET A 121 -4.44 22.97 -4.10
C MET A 121 -2.95 23.19 -4.41
N ARG A 122 -2.30 22.26 -5.11
CA ARG A 122 -0.90 22.42 -5.55
C ARG A 122 -0.72 23.66 -6.42
N ASN A 123 -1.62 23.89 -7.39
CA ASN A 123 -1.55 25.04 -8.28
C ASN A 123 -1.74 26.36 -7.54
N ARG A 124 -2.66 26.43 -6.56
CA ARG A 124 -2.88 27.62 -5.74
C ARG A 124 -1.69 27.92 -4.85
N ILE A 125 -1.09 26.89 -4.24
CA ILE A 125 0.14 27.03 -3.45
C ILE A 125 1.27 27.55 -4.34
N ALA A 126 1.49 26.92 -5.50
CA ALA A 126 2.55 27.29 -6.44
C ALA A 126 2.39 28.71 -7.00
N SER A 127 1.15 29.17 -7.19
CA SER A 127 0.84 30.53 -7.66
C SER A 127 0.75 31.58 -6.54
N GLY A 128 0.87 31.17 -5.27
CA GLY A 128 0.73 32.07 -4.12
C GLY A 128 -0.71 32.55 -3.85
N THR A 129 -1.70 31.85 -4.40
CA THR A 129 -3.14 32.18 -4.26
C THR A 129 -3.84 31.31 -3.21
N ALA A 130 -3.11 30.44 -2.52
CA ALA A 130 -3.64 29.57 -1.48
C ALA A 130 -3.96 30.35 -0.19
N GLU A 131 -5.19 30.84 -0.08
CA GLU A 131 -5.72 31.48 1.14
C GLU A 131 -6.11 30.46 2.22
N ALA A 132 -5.87 30.78 3.49
CA ALA A 132 -6.13 29.90 4.63
C ALA A 132 -7.60 29.45 4.75
N ALA A 133 -8.54 30.37 4.60
CA ALA A 133 -9.97 30.06 4.69
C ALA A 133 -10.42 29.04 3.63
N TRP A 134 -9.85 29.14 2.42
CA TRP A 134 -10.10 28.16 1.37
C TRP A 134 -9.47 26.80 1.72
N MET A 135 -8.24 26.77 2.23
CA MET A 135 -7.57 25.50 2.58
C MET A 135 -8.35 24.73 3.65
N ASP A 136 -8.83 25.44 4.68
CA ASP A 136 -9.64 24.83 5.75
C ASP A 136 -10.97 24.26 5.21
N GLN A 137 -11.66 25.02 4.35
CA GLN A 137 -12.92 24.57 3.75
C GLN A 137 -12.69 23.38 2.80
N SER A 138 -11.70 23.46 1.93
CA SER A 138 -11.39 22.41 0.96
C SER A 138 -10.99 21.10 1.64
N PHE A 139 -10.27 21.14 2.77
CA PHE A 139 -9.92 19.95 3.53
C PHE A 139 -11.17 19.24 4.07
N LEU A 140 -12.09 19.99 4.70
CA LEU A 140 -13.34 19.47 5.27
C LEU A 140 -14.32 18.91 4.24
N GLU A 141 -14.30 19.43 3.01
CA GLU A 141 -15.17 18.97 1.93
C GLU A 141 -14.58 17.79 1.13
N THR A 142 -13.37 17.35 1.44
CA THR A 142 -12.65 16.33 0.67
C THR A 142 -12.38 15.06 1.46
N PHE A 143 -12.28 15.15 2.80
CA PHE A 143 -12.01 14.03 3.71
C PHE A 143 -12.96 14.07 4.91
#